data_AF-A0A353LZI9-F1
#
_entry.id   AF-A0A353LZI9-F1
#
_cell.length_a   1.000
_cell.length_b   1.000
_cell.length_c   1.000
_cell.angle_alpha   90.00
_cell.angle_beta   90.00
_cell.angle_gamma   90.00
#
_symmetry.space_group_name_H-M   'P 1'
#
loop_
_entity.id
_entity.type
_entity.pdbx_description
1 polymer ?
#
loop_
_entity_poly.entity_id
_entity_poly.type
_entity_poly.pdbx_seq_one_letter_code
_entity_poly.pdbx_strand_id
1 'polypeptide(L)'
;MSFFTQFPVLETERLILRQLRYDDGPEIQGYFTEELARFYDWWPRTTADGRGFVRFFKTGYQEEQSIRWGITLKPSDRVIGTCGFSDFD
;
A
#
# COMPACT_ATOMS: atom_id res chain seq x y z
N MET A 1 12.03 -17.31 -10.94
CA MET A 1 12.23 -16.14 -11.84
C MET A 1 11.34 -15.07 -11.27
N SER A 2 11.85 -13.86 -11.03
CA SER A 2 11.03 -12.81 -10.45
C SER A 2 9.96 -12.32 -11.43
N PHE A 3 8.73 -12.18 -10.97
CA PHE A 3 7.61 -11.72 -11.79
C PHE A 3 7.85 -10.34 -12.41
N PHE A 4 8.66 -9.48 -11.77
CA PHE A 4 9.00 -8.17 -12.29
C PHE A 4 10.47 -7.81 -12.02
N THR A 5 11.14 -7.21 -13.00
CA THR A 5 12.50 -6.66 -12.85
C THR A 5 12.54 -5.39 -11.99
N GLN A 6 11.41 -4.68 -11.91
CA GLN A 6 11.20 -3.50 -11.09
C GLN A 6 9.74 -3.43 -10.66
N PHE A 7 9.44 -2.77 -9.54
CA PHE A 7 8.06 -2.62 -9.10
C PHE A 7 7.24 -1.86 -10.15
N PRO A 8 6.15 -2.43 -10.68
CA PRO A 8 5.37 -1.81 -11.74
C PRO A 8 4.63 -0.57 -11.23
N VAL A 9 4.68 0.52 -11.99
CA VAL A 9 3.90 1.74 -11.74
C VAL A 9 2.78 1.80 -12.76
N LEU A 10 1.55 1.95 -12.29
CA LEU A 10 0.37 2.11 -13.16
C LEU A 10 -0.13 3.54 -13.07
N GLU A 11 -0.50 4.10 -14.21
CA GLU A 11 -0.93 5.49 -14.30
C GLU A 11 -2.31 5.59 -14.95
N THR A 12 -3.15 6.46 -14.41
CA THR A 12 -4.45 6.82 -14.97
C THR A 12 -4.53 8.34 -15.10
N GLU A 13 -5.65 8.86 -15.60
CA GLU A 13 -5.89 10.30 -15.65
C GLU A 13 -5.69 10.99 -14.29
N ARG A 14 -6.20 10.39 -13.20
CA ARG A 14 -6.23 11.01 -11.87
C ARG A 14 -5.26 10.40 -10.85
N LEU A 15 -4.80 9.17 -11.10
CA LEU A 15 -4.09 8.36 -10.10
C LEU A 15 -2.73 7.87 -10.59
N ILE A 16 -1.81 7.70 -9.64
CA ILE A 16 -0.59 6.91 -9.81
C ILE A 16 -0.65 5.77 -8.79
N LEU A 17 -0.54 4.53 -9.26
CA LEU A 17 -0.42 3.35 -8.42
C LEU A 17 1.06 2.99 -8.37
N ARG A 18 1.67 3.18 -7.20
CA ARG A 18 3.12 3.02 -7.00
C ARG A 18 3.43 2.15 -5.79
N GLN A 19 4.69 1.77 -5.65
CA GLN A 19 5.16 1.11 -4.44
C GLN A 19 4.93 2.00 -3.22
N LEU A 20 4.54 1.40 -2.10
CA LEU A 20 4.48 2.07 -0.81
C LEU A 20 5.88 2.46 -0.30
N ARG A 21 5.94 3.63 0.35
CA ARG A 21 7.12 4.24 0.96
C ARG A 21 6.89 4.38 2.45
N TYR A 22 7.94 4.33 3.27
CA TYR A 22 7.78 4.45 4.73
C TYR A 22 7.15 5.80 5.14
N ASP A 23 7.36 6.83 4.34
CA ASP A 23 6.76 8.15 4.53
C ASP A 23 5.24 8.18 4.28
N ASP A 24 4.68 7.12 3.68
CA ASP A 24 3.23 6.96 3.55
C ASP A 24 2.56 6.54 4.86
N GLY A 25 3.34 6.14 5.88
CA GLY A 25 2.82 5.65 7.16
C GLY A 25 1.75 6.55 7.81
N PRO A 26 1.93 7.89 7.87
CA PRO A 26 0.90 8.80 8.39
C PRO A 26 -0.38 8.77 7.56
N GLU A 27 -0.28 8.77 6.23
CA GLU A 27 -1.45 8.75 5.35
C GLU A 27 -2.18 7.40 5.42
N ILE A 28 -1.43 6.30 5.53
CA ILE A 28 -1.97 4.97 5.74
C ILE A 28 -2.77 4.93 7.04
N GLN A 29 -2.19 5.39 8.14
CA GLN A 29 -2.93 5.46 9.40
C GLN A 29 -4.16 6.40 9.28
N GLY A 30 -4.01 7.52 8.58
CA GLY A 30 -5.07 8.52 8.44
C GLY A 30 -6.27 8.08 7.63
N TYR A 31 -6.11 7.22 6.61
CA TYR A 31 -7.25 6.76 5.80
C TYR A 31 -8.00 5.57 6.43
N PHE A 32 -7.40 4.85 7.39
CA PHE A 32 -8.10 3.81 8.15
C PHE A 32 -8.97 4.44 9.24
N THR A 33 -10.22 4.75 8.91
CA THR A 33 -11.25 5.17 9.88
C THR A 33 -11.81 3.98 10.64
N GLU A 34 -12.43 4.20 11.81
CA GLU A 34 -13.12 3.12 12.54
C GLU A 34 -14.23 2.46 11.70
N GLU A 35 -14.94 3.24 10.89
CA GLU A 35 -15.97 2.75 9.98
C GLU A 35 -15.40 1.82 8.91
N LEU A 36 -14.21 2.11 8.36
CA LEU A 36 -13.54 1.23 7.41
C LEU A 36 -12.95 0.01 8.11
N ALA A 37 -12.30 0.25 9.25
CA ALA A 37 -11.57 -0.75 10.02
C ALA A 37 -12.46 -1.85 10.61
N ARG A 38 -13.77 -1.61 10.80
CA ARG A 38 -14.71 -2.64 11.29
C ARG A 38 -14.78 -3.90 10.42
N PHE A 39 -14.31 -3.83 9.18
CA PHE A 39 -14.26 -4.95 8.23
C PHE A 39 -12.89 -5.65 8.19
N TYR A 40 -11.96 -5.24 9.05
CA TYR A 40 -10.59 -5.77 9.10
C TYR A 40 -10.30 -6.35 10.48
N ASP A 41 -9.61 -7.49 10.52
CA ASP A 41 -9.11 -8.09 11.76
C ASP A 41 -7.99 -7.23 12.40
N TRP A 42 -7.30 -6.43 11.58
CA TRP A 42 -6.22 -5.56 12.01
C TRP A 42 -6.14 -4.30 11.15
N TRP A 43 -5.85 -3.16 11.78
CA TRP A 43 -5.62 -1.88 11.09
C TRP A 43 -4.62 -1.00 11.86
N PRO A 44 -3.93 -0.08 11.17
CA PRO A 44 -2.96 0.82 11.80
C PRO A 44 -3.65 1.85 12.69
N ARG A 45 -3.28 1.90 13.98
CA ARG A 45 -3.77 2.91 14.93
C ARG A 45 -2.80 4.06 15.12
N THR A 46 -1.52 3.83 14.84
CA THR A 46 -0.44 4.82 14.94
C THR A 46 0.30 4.96 13.62
N THR A 47 1.04 6.06 13.44
CA THR A 47 1.96 6.21 12.31
C THR A 47 3.00 5.09 12.26
N ALA A 48 3.42 4.56 13.41
CA ALA A 48 4.33 3.42 13.48
C ALA A 48 3.69 2.15 12.91
N ASP A 49 2.40 1.89 13.22
CA ASP A 49 1.66 0.78 12.62
C ASP A 49 1.50 0.97 11.11
N GLY A 50 1.25 2.21 10.65
CA GLY A 50 1.21 2.54 9.23
C GLY A 50 2.53 2.24 8.52
N ARG A 51 3.67 2.54 9.14
CA ARG A 51 5.00 2.13 8.65
C ARG A 51 5.18 0.61 8.67
N GLY A 52 4.61 -0.06 9.67
CA GLY A 52 4.55 -1.52 9.77
C GLY A 52 3.78 -2.14 8.61
N PHE A 53 2.62 -1.57 8.25
CA PHE A 53 1.83 -1.94 7.08
C PHE A 53 2.66 -1.81 5.79
N VAL A 54 3.36 -0.69 5.60
CA VAL A 54 4.26 -0.52 4.44
C VAL A 54 5.32 -1.62 4.41
N ARG A 55 5.98 -1.88 5.55
CA ARG A 55 7.01 -2.92 5.64
C ARG A 55 6.46 -4.29 5.23
N PHE A 56 5.31 -4.68 5.77
CA PHE A 56 4.68 -5.97 5.50
C PHE A 56 4.49 -6.20 3.99
N PHE A 57 3.88 -5.25 3.28
CA PHE A 57 3.66 -5.40 1.84
C PHE A 57 4.91 -5.24 0.99
N LYS A 58 5.91 -4.47 1.44
CA LYS A 58 7.22 -4.44 0.77
C LYS A 58 7.92 -5.79 0.87
N THR A 59 7.89 -6.43 2.04
CA THR A 59 8.44 -7.76 2.25
C THR A 59 7.70 -8.80 1.42
N GLY A 60 6.36 -8.80 1.44
CA GLY A 60 5.56 -9.71 0.62
C GLY A 60 5.85 -9.60 -0.89
N TYR A 61 6.16 -8.39 -1.38
CA TYR A 61 6.62 -8.20 -2.77
C TYR A 61 8.05 -8.74 -3.01
N GLN A 62 8.98 -8.49 -2.08
CA GLN A 62 10.35 -8.99 -2.17
C GLN A 62 10.41 -10.53 -2.14
N GLU A 63 9.49 -11.16 -1.41
CA GLU A 63 9.35 -12.60 -1.30
C GLU A 63 8.45 -13.20 -2.39
N GLU A 64 7.99 -12.38 -3.35
CA GLU A 64 7.15 -12.81 -4.49
C GLU A 64 5.81 -13.45 -4.09
N GLN A 65 5.30 -13.14 -2.91
CA GLN A 65 4.03 -13.66 -2.37
C GLN A 65 2.83 -12.74 -2.64
N SER A 66 3.08 -11.45 -2.87
CA SER A 66 2.03 -10.46 -3.08
C SER A 66 2.55 -9.23 -3.81
N ILE A 67 1.62 -8.43 -4.34
CA ILE A 67 1.92 -7.09 -4.81
C ILE A 67 0.85 -6.12 -4.33
N ARG A 68 1.26 -5.06 -3.66
CA ARG A 68 0.35 -4.01 -3.18
C ARG A 68 0.83 -2.62 -3.57
N TRP A 69 0.00 -1.91 -4.31
CA TRP A 69 0.18 -0.53 -4.68
C TRP A 69 -0.42 0.39 -3.62
N GLY A 70 0.26 1.50 -3.33
CA GLY A 70 -0.38 2.70 -2.83
C GLY A 70 -1.07 3.41 -3.98
N ILE A 71 -2.36 3.72 -3.80
CA ILE A 71 -3.13 4.53 -4.74
C ILE A 71 -2.88 5.99 -4.37
N THR A 72 -2.24 6.76 -5.25
CA THR A 72 -1.98 8.18 -5.01
C THR A 72 -2.78 9.08 -5.95
N LEU A 73 -3.23 10.21 -5.43
CA LEU A 73 -3.96 11.23 -6.18
C LEU A 73 -2.98 12.23 -6.80
N LYS A 74 -3.14 12.54 -8.09
CA LYS A 74 -2.39 13.61 -8.74
C LYS A 74 -3.01 14.99 -8.40
N PRO A 75 -2.19 16.04 -8.19
CA PRO A 75 -0.73 16.07 -8.25
C PRO A 75 -0.03 15.84 -6.89
N SER A 76 -0.77 15.57 -5.82
CA SER A 76 -0.22 15.61 -4.45
C SER A 76 0.67 14.43 -4.07
N ASP A 77 0.67 13.33 -4.84
CA ASP A 77 1.33 12.05 -4.51
C ASP A 77 0.93 11.46 -3.14
N ARG A 78 -0.21 11.94 -2.61
CA ARG A 78 -0.77 11.51 -1.34
C ARG A 78 -1.44 10.15 -1.50
N VAL A 79 -1.10 9.18 -0.64
CA VAL A 79 -1.79 7.89 -0.58
C VAL A 79 -3.21 8.07 -0.06
N ILE A 80 -4.19 7.62 -0.85
CA ILE A 80 -5.62 7.67 -0.50
C ILE A 80 -6.23 6.28 -0.31
N GLY A 81 -5.42 5.24 -0.42
CA GLY A 81 -5.83 3.85 -0.28
C GLY A 81 -4.79 2.90 -0.85
N THR A 82 -5.10 1.61 -0.82
CA THR A 82 -4.23 0.57 -1.40
C THR A 82 -5.04 -0.45 -2.16
N CYS A 83 -4.44 -1.04 -3.20
CA CYS A 83 -5.00 -2.18 -3.92
C CYS A 83 -3.86 -3.11 -4.33
N GLY A 84 -4.19 -4.34 -4.67
CA GLY A 84 -3.16 -5.33 -4.93
C GLY A 84 -3.70 -6.73 -5.02
N PHE A 85 -2.81 -7.64 -5.39
CA PHE A 85 -3.04 -9.07 -5.37
C PHE A 85 -2.23 -9.69 -4.23
N SER A 86 -2.84 -10.65 -3.56
CA SER A 86 -2.23 -11.44 -2.48
C SER A 86 -2.27 -12.91 -2.89
N ASP A 87 -1.56 -13.76 -2.16
CA ASP A 87 -1.61 -15.22 -2.30
C ASP A 87 -1.22 -15.67 -3.71
N PHE A 88 -0.05 -15.22 -4.16
CA PHE A 88 0.56 -15.78 -5.36
C PHE A 88 0.97 -17.23 -5.10
N ASP A 89 0.35 -18.16 -5.82
CA ASP A 89 0.73 -19.58 -5.90
C ASP A 89 1.93 -19.81 -6.82
#